data_AF-A0A950KN13-F1
#
_entry.id   AF-A0A950KN13-F1
#
_cell.length_a   1.000
_cell.length_b   1.000
_cell.length_c   1.000
_cell.angle_alpha   90.00
_cell.angle_beta   90.00
_cell.angle_gamma   90.00
#
_symmetry.space_group_name_H-M   'P 1'
#
loop_
_entity.id
_entity.type
_entity.pdbx_description
1 polymer ?
#
loop_
_entity_poly.entity_id
_entity_poly.type
_entity_poly.pdbx_seq_one_letter_code
_entity_poly.pdbx_strand_id
1 'polypeptide(L)'
;MISFAASPPQETLPYGRWEETLGEHFRAACEQIDTEGEDLGEPGDVAWFPDRTYAGRTYVPAVARTTGGYELFGFVSFTASAPEEGASETGAPYDFDAHADFTAELAEENPDWKLDLNDEVIGTWRGEQANVADVTLVWGVPLIPGGAIVTAELANLAVDQCELVDDRFTLIAPDNYRQDFLEIKLWSKRGQELAAESLYVEDE
;
A
#
# COMPACT_ATOMS: atom_id res chain seq x y z
N MET A 1 6.27 -17.40 15.67
CA MET A 1 7.44 -16.69 15.13
C MET A 1 6.92 -15.97 13.92
N ILE A 2 6.94 -14.63 13.93
CA ILE A 2 6.48 -13.82 12.80
C ILE A 2 7.68 -13.66 11.86
N SER A 3 7.49 -13.90 10.57
CA SER A 3 8.53 -13.76 9.55
C SER A 3 8.05 -12.72 8.54
N PHE A 4 8.59 -11.51 8.63
CA PHE A 4 8.25 -10.41 7.75
C PHE A 4 8.98 -10.55 6.42
N ALA A 5 8.24 -10.51 5.31
CA ALA A 5 8.81 -10.56 3.96
C ALA A 5 9.36 -9.19 3.51
N ALA A 6 8.77 -8.11 4.02
CA ALA A 6 9.17 -6.74 3.72
C ALA A 6 9.86 -6.07 4.90
N SER A 7 10.72 -5.12 4.58
CA SER A 7 11.32 -4.25 5.60
C SER A 7 10.28 -3.22 6.08
N PRO A 8 10.31 -2.82 7.38
CA PRO A 8 9.51 -1.70 7.88
C PRO A 8 9.85 -0.40 7.15
N PRO A 9 8.98 0.62 7.22
CA PRO A 9 9.28 1.95 6.70
C PRO A 9 10.65 2.43 7.21
N GLN A 10 11.48 2.91 6.30
CA GLN A 10 12.83 3.41 6.65
C GLN A 10 12.85 4.94 6.75
N GLU A 11 11.89 5.60 6.11
CA GLU A 11 11.78 7.07 6.09
C GLU A 11 10.46 7.54 6.71
N THR A 12 10.40 8.84 7.02
CA THR A 12 9.13 9.50 7.28
C THR A 12 8.32 9.60 5.99
N LEU A 13 7.04 9.98 6.08
CA LEU A 13 6.26 10.32 4.90
C LEU A 13 7.01 11.34 4.00
N PRO A 14 6.91 11.24 2.67
CA PRO A 14 7.56 12.15 1.75
C PRO A 14 7.29 13.62 2.06
N TYR A 15 8.31 14.47 1.94
CA TYR A 15 8.19 15.92 2.10
C TYR A 15 9.20 16.68 1.24
N GLY A 16 8.88 17.94 0.91
CA GLY A 16 9.80 18.86 0.23
C GLY A 16 10.22 18.33 -1.15
N ARG A 17 11.53 18.39 -1.47
CA ARG A 17 12.03 17.93 -2.78
C ARG A 17 11.77 16.46 -3.07
N TRP A 18 11.69 15.65 -2.02
CA TRP A 18 11.44 14.23 -2.19
C TRP A 18 10.00 13.97 -2.62
N GLU A 19 9.05 14.61 -1.93
CA GLU A 19 7.64 14.64 -2.31
C GLU A 19 7.43 15.19 -3.72
N GLU A 20 8.13 16.27 -4.09
CA GLU A 20 8.08 16.81 -5.46
C GLU A 20 8.50 15.76 -6.49
N THR A 21 9.61 15.05 -6.25
CA THR A 21 10.14 14.02 -7.16
C THR A 21 9.16 12.85 -7.32
N LEU A 22 8.66 12.31 -6.21
CA LEU A 22 7.66 11.23 -6.25
C LEU A 22 6.37 11.70 -6.92
N GLY A 23 5.95 12.94 -6.64
CA GLY A 23 4.75 13.54 -7.21
C GLY A 23 4.83 13.74 -8.73
N GLU A 24 6.01 13.97 -9.30
CA GLU A 24 6.21 14.01 -10.75
C GLU A 24 5.97 12.63 -11.37
N HIS A 25 6.54 11.58 -10.79
CA HIS A 25 6.37 10.21 -11.27
C HIS A 25 4.92 9.72 -11.16
N PHE A 26 4.27 9.95 -10.02
CA PHE A 26 2.89 9.52 -9.81
C PHE A 26 1.92 10.23 -10.75
N ARG A 27 2.04 11.55 -10.93
CA ARG A 27 1.18 12.29 -11.87
C ARG A 27 1.39 11.85 -13.31
N ALA A 28 2.63 11.58 -13.70
CA ALA A 28 2.92 11.04 -15.03
C ALA A 28 2.28 9.66 -15.25
N ALA A 29 2.13 8.83 -14.21
CA ALA A 29 1.38 7.58 -14.29
C ALA A 29 -0.13 7.84 -14.37
N CYS A 30 -0.67 8.79 -13.59
CA CYS A 30 -2.09 9.16 -13.63
C CYS A 30 -2.53 9.65 -15.03
N GLU A 31 -1.67 10.39 -15.73
CA GLU A 31 -1.92 10.86 -17.10
C GLU A 31 -2.01 9.72 -18.15
N GLN A 32 -1.52 8.52 -17.80
CA GLN A 32 -1.49 7.35 -18.69
C GLN A 32 -2.63 6.36 -18.43
N ILE A 33 -3.48 6.61 -17.43
CA ILE A 33 -4.63 5.77 -17.09
C ILE A 33 -5.58 5.67 -18.30
N ASP A 34 -6.04 4.46 -18.60
CA ASP A 34 -7.16 4.27 -19.52
C ASP A 34 -8.46 4.54 -18.76
N THR A 35 -9.08 5.70 -18.99
CA THR A 35 -10.28 6.10 -18.24
C THR A 35 -11.56 5.47 -18.76
N GLU A 36 -11.49 4.64 -19.81
CA GLU A 36 -12.64 4.07 -20.50
C GLU A 36 -13.67 5.13 -20.99
N GLY A 37 -13.25 6.39 -21.09
CA GLY A 37 -14.09 7.52 -21.50
C GLY A 37 -14.65 8.38 -20.35
N GLU A 38 -14.32 8.05 -19.10
CA GLU A 38 -14.66 8.88 -17.92
C GLU A 38 -13.83 10.18 -17.90
N ASP A 39 -14.46 11.27 -17.43
CA ASP A 39 -13.79 12.56 -17.17
C ASP A 39 -13.44 12.66 -15.69
N LEU A 40 -12.20 12.31 -15.36
CA LEU A 40 -11.71 12.32 -13.97
C LEU A 40 -11.57 13.74 -13.42
N GLY A 41 -11.51 14.76 -14.26
CA GLY A 41 -11.16 16.13 -13.87
C GLY A 41 -9.72 16.28 -13.38
N GLU A 42 -9.45 17.36 -12.65
CA GLU A 42 -8.12 17.69 -12.13
C GLU A 42 -7.78 16.90 -10.83
N PRO A 43 -6.58 16.29 -10.73
CA PRO A 43 -6.07 15.71 -9.49
C PRO A 43 -5.81 16.76 -8.40
N GLY A 44 -6.15 16.43 -7.16
CA GLY A 44 -5.82 17.22 -5.98
C GLY A 44 -4.41 16.99 -5.42
N ASP A 45 -4.24 17.31 -4.14
CA ASP A 45 -3.00 17.03 -3.40
C ASP A 45 -2.82 15.52 -3.20
N VAL A 46 -1.57 15.06 -3.29
CA VAL A 46 -1.22 13.64 -3.12
C VAL A 46 -1.06 13.33 -1.64
N ALA A 47 -1.82 12.36 -1.14
CA ALA A 47 -1.63 11.78 0.17
C ALA A 47 -0.73 10.54 0.06
N TRP A 48 0.50 10.64 0.57
CA TRP A 48 1.46 9.55 0.59
C TRP A 48 1.27 8.61 1.79
N PHE A 49 1.65 7.35 1.61
CA PHE A 49 1.64 6.32 2.64
C PHE A 49 3.08 5.92 3.01
N PRO A 50 3.30 5.29 4.18
CA PRO A 50 4.64 4.84 4.59
C PRO A 50 5.29 3.93 3.56
N ASP A 51 6.60 4.04 3.37
CA ASP A 51 7.31 3.22 2.42
C ASP A 51 7.38 1.75 2.86
N ARG A 52 7.49 0.84 1.89
CA ARG A 52 7.83 -0.57 2.14
C ARG A 52 8.82 -1.08 1.15
N THR A 53 9.79 -1.86 1.62
CA THR A 53 10.81 -2.44 0.74
C THR A 53 10.66 -3.95 0.65
N TYR A 54 10.50 -4.44 -0.57
CA TYR A 54 10.41 -5.87 -0.91
C TYR A 54 11.35 -6.18 -2.08
N ALA A 55 12.10 -7.29 -1.97
CA ALA A 55 13.02 -7.76 -2.99
C ALA A 55 14.02 -6.69 -3.53
N GLY A 56 14.44 -5.76 -2.66
CA GLY A 56 15.39 -4.68 -3.00
C GLY A 56 14.76 -3.45 -3.65
N ARG A 57 13.44 -3.43 -3.83
CA ARG A 57 12.69 -2.28 -4.35
C ARG A 57 11.80 -1.69 -3.26
N THR A 58 11.82 -0.37 -3.14
CA THR A 58 10.99 0.40 -2.22
C THR A 58 9.74 0.89 -2.94
N TYR A 59 8.60 0.80 -2.29
CA TYR A 59 7.28 1.19 -2.77
C TYR A 59 6.73 2.28 -1.84
N VAL A 60 6.26 3.38 -2.40
CA VAL A 60 5.66 4.50 -1.69
C VAL A 60 4.25 4.71 -2.28
N PRO A 61 3.21 4.19 -1.62
CA PRO A 61 1.84 4.33 -2.12
C PRO A 61 1.33 5.77 -2.00
N ALA A 62 0.37 6.10 -2.85
CA ALA A 62 -0.25 7.40 -2.94
C ALA A 62 -1.74 7.29 -3.29
N VAL A 63 -2.52 8.26 -2.80
CA VAL A 63 -3.86 8.55 -3.31
C VAL A 63 -4.03 10.03 -3.57
N ALA A 64 -4.94 10.40 -4.47
CA ALA A 64 -5.36 11.79 -4.70
C ALA A 64 -6.82 11.86 -5.15
N ARG A 65 -7.63 12.70 -4.49
CA ARG A 65 -9.00 12.97 -4.94
C ARG A 65 -9.03 13.86 -6.16
N THR A 66 -9.95 13.59 -7.07
CA THR A 66 -10.13 14.38 -8.28
C THR A 66 -11.35 15.29 -8.19
N THR A 67 -11.35 16.37 -8.96
CA THR A 67 -12.52 17.26 -9.07
C THR A 67 -13.72 16.60 -9.75
N GLY A 68 -13.52 15.51 -10.50
CA GLY A 68 -14.58 14.67 -11.06
C GLY A 68 -15.27 13.75 -10.05
N GLY A 69 -14.78 13.68 -8.80
CA GLY A 69 -15.35 12.83 -7.76
C GLY A 69 -14.80 11.40 -7.74
N TYR A 70 -13.59 11.19 -8.26
CA TYR A 70 -12.88 9.91 -8.22
C TYR A 70 -11.73 9.97 -7.22
N GLU A 71 -11.19 8.81 -6.89
CA GLU A 71 -9.88 8.68 -6.24
C GLU A 71 -8.89 8.06 -7.23
N LEU A 72 -7.75 8.74 -7.42
CA LEU A 72 -6.56 8.15 -8.04
C LEU A 72 -5.78 7.43 -6.96
N PHE A 73 -5.35 6.20 -7.21
CA PHE A 73 -4.57 5.42 -6.27
C PHE A 73 -3.43 4.70 -7.00
N GLY A 74 -2.35 4.40 -6.29
CA GLY A 74 -1.22 3.66 -6.83
C GLY A 74 0.04 3.85 -6.01
N PHE A 75 1.20 3.81 -6.65
CA PHE A 75 2.49 3.98 -5.97
C PHE A 75 3.59 4.45 -6.91
N VAL A 76 4.65 4.98 -6.31
CA VAL A 76 5.96 5.13 -6.94
C VAL A 76 6.91 4.13 -6.31
N SER A 77 7.75 3.50 -7.12
CA SER A 77 8.74 2.54 -6.67
C SER A 77 10.13 2.85 -7.23
N PHE A 78 11.17 2.50 -6.48
CA PHE A 78 12.56 2.73 -6.86
C PHE A 78 13.49 1.75 -6.18
N THR A 79 14.72 1.64 -6.68
CA THR A 79 15.80 0.89 -6.04
C THR A 79 16.70 1.88 -5.29
N ALA A 80 17.20 1.49 -4.10
CA ALA A 80 18.21 2.25 -3.37
C ALA A 80 19.61 1.67 -3.65
N SER A 81 20.61 2.54 -3.80
CA SER A 81 21.99 2.06 -3.92
C SER A 81 22.41 1.42 -2.60
N ALA A 82 23.31 0.42 -2.65
CA ALA A 82 23.92 -0.07 -1.42
C ALA A 82 24.59 1.12 -0.70
N PRO A 83 24.43 1.25 0.63
CA PRO A 83 25.17 2.25 1.39
C PRO A 83 26.66 2.12 1.10
N GLU A 84 27.36 3.25 0.91
CA GLU A 84 28.82 3.21 0.85
C GLU A 84 29.37 2.63 2.17
N GLU A 85 30.51 1.92 2.12
CA GLU A 85 31.12 1.34 3.32
C GLU A 85 31.34 2.44 4.39
N GLY A 86 30.61 2.35 5.50
CA GLY A 86 30.69 3.29 6.62
C GLY A 86 29.65 4.42 6.62
N ALA A 87 28.74 4.48 5.64
CA ALA A 87 27.60 5.39 5.65
C ALA A 87 26.43 4.81 6.48
N SER A 88 25.72 5.69 7.19
CA SER A 88 24.51 5.35 7.96
C SER A 88 23.21 5.58 7.19
N GLU A 89 23.29 6.09 5.96
CA GLU A 89 22.14 6.45 5.13
C GLU A 89 21.95 5.40 4.01
N THR A 90 20.69 5.15 3.67
CA THR A 90 20.29 4.43 2.46
C THR A 90 20.89 5.14 1.24
N GLY A 91 21.41 4.38 0.27
CA GLY A 91 22.00 4.98 -0.94
C GLY A 91 20.94 5.71 -1.77
N ALA A 92 21.38 6.64 -2.62
CA ALA A 92 20.48 7.48 -3.43
C ALA A 92 19.50 6.63 -4.27
N PRO A 93 18.22 7.05 -4.39
CA PRO A 93 17.20 6.34 -5.14
C PRO A 93 17.46 6.45 -6.65
N TYR A 94 17.19 5.37 -7.38
CA TYR A 94 17.32 5.28 -8.83
C TYR A 94 16.33 4.24 -9.39
N ASP A 95 16.24 4.16 -10.72
CA ASP A 95 15.38 3.18 -11.41
C ASP A 95 13.91 3.33 -10.99
N PHE A 96 13.37 4.55 -11.11
CA PHE A 96 12.00 4.87 -10.75
C PHE A 96 11.00 4.21 -11.70
N ASP A 97 9.90 3.73 -11.12
CA ASP A 97 8.71 3.26 -11.83
C ASP A 97 7.47 3.71 -11.06
N ALA A 98 6.33 3.84 -11.74
CA ALA A 98 5.09 4.28 -11.11
C ALA A 98 3.88 3.60 -11.74
N HIS A 99 2.91 3.27 -10.90
CA HIS A 99 1.63 2.72 -11.30
C HIS A 99 0.52 3.59 -10.69
N ALA A 100 -0.56 3.78 -11.45
CA ALA A 100 -1.74 4.47 -11.00
C ALA A 100 -2.97 3.89 -11.69
N ASP A 101 -4.09 3.87 -10.96
CA ASP A 101 -5.43 3.57 -11.45
C ASP A 101 -6.43 4.50 -10.74
N PHE A 102 -7.72 4.37 -11.03
CA PHE A 102 -8.77 5.20 -10.45
C PHE A 102 -9.99 4.38 -10.03
N THR A 103 -10.72 4.89 -9.04
CA THR A 103 -11.98 4.31 -8.59
C THR A 103 -13.02 5.39 -8.31
N ALA A 104 -14.29 5.03 -8.52
CA ALA A 104 -15.44 5.79 -8.06
C ALA A 104 -15.96 5.30 -6.71
N GLU A 105 -15.46 4.17 -6.20
CA GLU A 105 -15.87 3.60 -4.91
C GLU A 105 -15.13 4.32 -3.78
N LEU A 106 -15.83 5.22 -3.09
CA LEU A 106 -15.24 6.07 -2.06
C LEU A 106 -15.69 5.67 -0.66
N ALA A 107 -14.80 5.80 0.32
CA ALA A 107 -15.13 5.55 1.72
C ALA A 107 -16.32 6.40 2.24
N GLU A 108 -16.53 7.62 1.72
CA GLU A 108 -17.68 8.45 2.15
C GLU A 108 -19.03 7.88 1.71
N GLU A 109 -19.05 7.08 0.65
CA GLU A 109 -20.25 6.43 0.12
C GLU A 109 -20.48 5.04 0.73
N ASN A 110 -19.50 4.53 1.50
CA ASN A 110 -19.52 3.20 2.10
C ASN A 110 -19.33 3.27 3.63
N PRO A 111 -20.35 3.74 4.38
CA PRO A 111 -20.23 4.01 5.82
C PRO A 111 -20.03 2.75 6.70
N ASP A 112 -20.28 1.57 6.13
CA ASP A 112 -20.11 0.30 6.83
C ASP A 112 -18.64 -0.16 6.84
N TRP A 113 -17.80 0.34 5.93
CA TRP A 113 -16.37 0.05 5.91
C TRP A 113 -15.69 0.50 7.21
N LYS A 114 -14.69 -0.27 7.63
CA LYS A 114 -13.87 0.05 8.82
C LYS A 114 -12.43 0.38 8.45
N LEU A 115 -11.97 -0.11 7.30
CA LEU A 115 -10.73 0.26 6.64
C LEU A 115 -11.06 0.68 5.21
N ASP A 116 -10.40 1.74 4.73
CA ASP A 116 -10.35 2.09 3.32
C ASP A 116 -9.07 1.48 2.75
N LEU A 117 -9.21 0.52 1.83
CA LEU A 117 -8.13 -0.37 1.39
C LEU A 117 -7.89 -0.23 -0.10
N ASN A 118 -6.62 -0.19 -0.46
CA ASN A 118 -6.14 -0.33 -1.82
C ASN A 118 -5.07 -1.43 -1.87
N ASP A 119 -4.95 -2.10 -3.01
CA ASP A 119 -3.94 -3.10 -3.23
C ASP A 119 -3.40 -3.13 -4.67
N GLU A 120 -2.21 -3.71 -4.84
CA GLU A 120 -1.65 -4.05 -6.15
C GLU A 120 -0.75 -5.29 -6.05
N VAL A 121 -0.82 -6.17 -7.04
CA VAL A 121 0.11 -7.30 -7.18
C VAL A 121 1.46 -6.82 -7.73
N ILE A 122 2.48 -6.79 -6.87
CA ILE A 122 3.84 -6.32 -7.20
C ILE A 122 4.83 -7.46 -7.50
N GLY A 123 4.38 -8.71 -7.46
CA GLY A 123 5.21 -9.86 -7.78
C GLY A 123 4.54 -11.20 -7.52
N THR A 124 5.33 -12.27 -7.60
CA THR A 124 4.86 -13.65 -7.35
C THR A 124 5.86 -14.39 -6.48
N TRP A 125 5.36 -15.09 -5.47
CA TRP A 125 6.14 -16.00 -4.65
C TRP A 125 5.88 -17.46 -5.03
N ARG A 126 6.94 -18.29 -5.03
CA ARG A 126 6.84 -19.72 -5.33
C ARG A 126 6.89 -20.53 -4.05
N GLY A 127 5.77 -21.18 -3.75
CA GLY A 127 5.63 -22.12 -2.66
C GLY A 127 5.94 -23.57 -3.04
N GLU A 128 5.69 -24.46 -2.09
CA GLU A 128 5.89 -25.90 -2.26
C GLU A 128 4.89 -26.48 -3.27
N GLN A 129 5.23 -27.63 -3.89
CA GLN A 129 4.34 -28.38 -4.79
C GLN A 129 3.82 -27.55 -5.97
N ALA A 130 4.63 -26.61 -6.46
CA ALA A 130 4.29 -25.67 -7.54
C ALA A 130 3.13 -24.72 -7.22
N ASN A 131 2.73 -24.59 -5.95
CA ASN A 131 1.83 -23.51 -5.54
C ASN A 131 2.55 -22.17 -5.70
N VAL A 132 1.79 -21.16 -6.07
CA VAL A 132 2.23 -19.77 -6.16
C VAL A 132 1.33 -18.90 -5.30
N ALA A 133 1.86 -17.78 -4.84
CA ALA A 133 1.11 -16.73 -4.17
C ALA A 133 1.43 -15.41 -4.89
N ASP A 134 0.47 -14.53 -4.96
CA ASP A 134 0.69 -13.17 -5.44
C ASP A 134 1.34 -12.38 -4.29
N VAL A 135 2.37 -11.59 -4.59
CA VAL A 135 2.95 -10.69 -3.58
C VAL A 135 2.24 -9.37 -3.74
N THR A 136 1.42 -9.03 -2.75
CA THR A 136 0.50 -7.90 -2.82
C THR A 136 0.99 -6.78 -1.92
N LEU A 137 1.08 -5.58 -2.50
CA LEU A 137 1.22 -4.32 -1.78
C LEU A 137 -0.18 -3.89 -1.34
N VAL A 138 -0.36 -3.60 -0.05
CA VAL A 138 -1.65 -3.16 0.51
C VAL A 138 -1.42 -1.87 1.28
N TRP A 139 -2.26 -0.87 1.07
CA TRP A 139 -2.20 0.40 1.81
C TRP A 139 -3.60 0.92 2.08
N GLY A 140 -3.71 1.77 3.10
CA GLY A 140 -5.03 2.25 3.50
C GLY A 140 -5.05 3.10 4.75
N VAL A 141 -6.26 3.48 5.14
CA VAL A 141 -6.55 4.27 6.34
C VAL A 141 -7.66 3.63 7.17
N PRO A 142 -7.57 3.68 8.52
CA PRO A 142 -8.70 3.35 9.37
C PRO A 142 -9.83 4.37 9.28
N LEU A 143 -11.06 3.90 9.13
CA LEU A 143 -12.27 4.73 9.17
C LEU A 143 -12.90 4.77 10.57
N ILE A 144 -12.32 4.06 11.53
CA ILE A 144 -12.71 4.03 12.94
C ILE A 144 -11.57 4.45 13.87
N PRO A 145 -11.87 5.09 15.01
CA PRO A 145 -10.86 5.56 15.93
C PRO A 145 -10.24 4.42 16.76
N GLY A 146 -9.05 4.68 17.31
CA GLY A 146 -8.40 3.82 18.31
C GLY A 146 -7.44 2.77 17.74
N GLY A 147 -7.30 2.73 16.41
CA GLY A 147 -6.28 1.97 15.71
C GLY A 147 -4.86 2.36 16.11
N ALA A 148 -3.93 1.41 16.01
CA ALA A 148 -2.51 1.65 16.27
C ALA A 148 -1.60 0.74 15.45
N ILE A 149 -2.00 -0.52 15.25
CA ILE A 149 -1.24 -1.52 14.51
C ILE A 149 -2.16 -2.12 13.46
N VAL A 150 -1.62 -2.39 12.27
CA VAL A 150 -2.31 -3.12 11.20
C VAL A 150 -1.54 -4.40 10.91
N THR A 151 -2.23 -5.52 10.73
CA THR A 151 -1.64 -6.79 10.30
C THR A 151 -2.22 -7.24 8.96
N ALA A 152 -1.38 -7.84 8.12
CA ALA A 152 -1.81 -8.69 7.02
C ALA A 152 -1.76 -10.14 7.50
N GLU A 153 -2.91 -10.82 7.48
CA GLU A 153 -3.03 -12.20 7.95
C GLU A 153 -3.42 -13.14 6.82
N LEU A 154 -2.63 -14.19 6.65
CA LEU A 154 -2.90 -15.27 5.71
C LEU A 154 -3.12 -16.56 6.50
N ALA A 155 -4.27 -17.21 6.31
CA ALA A 155 -4.66 -18.40 7.07
C ALA A 155 -4.56 -18.22 8.61
N ASN A 156 -5.02 -17.07 9.12
CA ASN A 156 -4.93 -16.65 10.53
C ASN A 156 -3.50 -16.52 11.09
N LEU A 157 -2.51 -16.34 10.22
CA LEU A 157 -1.13 -16.03 10.61
C LEU A 157 -0.76 -14.64 10.12
N ALA A 158 -0.38 -13.76 11.05
CA ALA A 158 0.23 -12.47 10.70
C ALA A 158 1.53 -12.69 9.92
N VAL A 159 1.52 -12.27 8.65
CA VAL A 159 2.65 -12.36 7.71
C VAL A 159 3.30 -11.01 7.44
N ASP A 160 2.58 -9.91 7.68
CA ASP A 160 3.16 -8.58 7.82
C ASP A 160 2.44 -7.76 8.91
N GLN A 161 3.13 -6.74 9.44
CA GLN A 161 2.54 -5.80 10.39
C GLN A 161 3.16 -4.41 10.27
N CYS A 162 2.44 -3.39 10.70
CA CYS A 162 2.94 -2.03 10.81
C CYS A 162 2.29 -1.26 11.96
N GLU A 163 2.94 -0.21 12.43
CA GLU A 163 2.28 0.84 13.19
C GLU A 163 1.66 1.86 12.22
N LEU A 164 0.54 2.47 12.60
CA LEU A 164 -0.02 3.59 11.85
C LEU A 164 0.90 4.81 11.94
N VAL A 165 1.13 5.45 10.80
CA VAL A 165 1.85 6.73 10.69
C VAL A 165 0.89 7.74 10.08
N ASP A 166 0.53 8.78 10.82
CA ASP A 166 -0.50 9.75 10.43
C ASP A 166 -1.79 9.07 9.91
N ASP A 167 -2.26 8.08 10.68
CA ASP A 167 -3.42 7.22 10.39
C ASP A 167 -3.35 6.46 9.05
N ARG A 168 -2.16 6.28 8.49
CA ARG A 168 -1.90 5.54 7.25
C ARG A 168 -1.02 4.32 7.50
N PHE A 169 -1.18 3.31 6.65
CA PHE A 169 -0.34 2.12 6.65
C PHE A 169 0.00 1.62 5.26
N THR A 170 1.08 0.83 5.21
CA THR A 170 1.47 0.02 4.06
C THR A 170 1.96 -1.33 4.55
N LEU A 171 1.54 -2.40 3.88
CA LEU A 171 1.90 -3.79 4.12
C LEU A 171 2.31 -4.43 2.79
N ILE A 172 3.18 -5.44 2.84
CA ILE A 172 3.47 -6.31 1.70
C ILE A 172 3.42 -7.75 2.17
N ALA A 173 2.51 -8.53 1.60
CA ALA A 173 2.27 -9.90 2.02
C ALA A 173 1.93 -10.83 0.83
N PRO A 174 2.24 -12.13 0.93
CA PRO A 174 1.69 -13.12 0.00
C PRO A 174 0.17 -13.22 0.15
N ASP A 175 -0.54 -13.28 -0.96
CA ASP A 175 -1.98 -13.44 -1.09
C ASP A 175 -2.34 -14.59 -2.03
N ASN A 176 -3.61 -15.03 -1.99
CA ASN A 176 -4.19 -16.06 -2.84
C ASN A 176 -3.34 -17.35 -2.85
N TYR A 177 -2.86 -17.75 -1.68
CA TYR A 177 -2.04 -18.94 -1.54
C TYR A 177 -2.88 -20.12 -1.09
N ARG A 178 -3.00 -21.16 -1.93
CA ARG A 178 -3.80 -22.36 -1.64
C ARG A 178 -5.28 -22.06 -1.34
N GLN A 179 -5.81 -21.00 -1.95
CA GLN A 179 -7.17 -20.48 -1.73
C GLN A 179 -7.41 -19.83 -0.36
N ASP A 180 -6.34 -19.56 0.39
CA ASP A 180 -6.39 -18.60 1.49
C ASP A 180 -6.11 -17.20 0.93
N PHE A 181 -6.98 -16.26 1.28
CA PHE A 181 -6.86 -14.85 0.93
C PHE A 181 -6.43 -14.03 2.14
N LEU A 182 -5.79 -12.88 1.88
CA LEU A 182 -5.39 -11.94 2.91
C LEU A 182 -6.60 -11.32 3.61
N GLU A 183 -6.47 -11.23 4.93
CA GLU A 183 -7.33 -10.46 5.80
C GLU A 183 -6.50 -9.35 6.46
N ILE A 184 -6.99 -8.12 6.40
CA ILE A 184 -6.33 -6.95 6.97
C ILE A 184 -7.00 -6.61 8.29
N LYS A 185 -6.25 -6.63 9.38
CA LYS A 185 -6.80 -6.38 10.72
C LYS A 185 -6.24 -5.14 11.35
N LEU A 186 -7.14 -4.38 11.98
CA LEU A 186 -6.82 -3.21 12.78
C LEU A 186 -6.80 -3.56 14.26
N TRP A 187 -5.72 -3.19 14.94
CA TRP A 187 -5.51 -3.46 16.36
C TRP A 187 -5.31 -2.16 17.14
N SER A 188 -5.91 -2.10 18.32
CA SER A 188 -5.63 -1.04 19.29
C SER A 188 -4.27 -1.23 19.96
N LYS A 189 -3.77 -0.17 20.61
CA LYS A 189 -2.55 -0.22 21.46
C LYS A 189 -2.60 -1.26 22.58
N ARG A 190 -3.78 -1.79 22.91
CA ARG A 190 -3.98 -2.80 23.96
C ARG A 190 -4.05 -4.23 23.42
N GLY A 191 -3.87 -4.42 22.11
CA GLY A 191 -3.99 -5.73 21.46
C GLY A 191 -5.43 -6.22 21.29
N GLN A 192 -6.41 -5.31 21.36
CA GLN A 192 -7.79 -5.60 20.97
C GLN A 192 -7.96 -5.40 19.47
N GLU A 193 -8.52 -6.40 18.78
CA GLU A 193 -8.99 -6.29 17.40
C GLU A 193 -10.16 -5.31 17.30
N LEU A 194 -10.06 -4.36 16.37
CA LEU A 194 -11.06 -3.31 16.15
C LEU A 194 -11.81 -3.51 14.83
N ALA A 195 -11.15 -4.05 13.81
CA ALA A 195 -11.71 -4.35 12.51
C ALA A 195 -10.92 -5.48 11.83
N ALA A 196 -11.59 -6.17 10.92
CA ALA A 196 -11.04 -7.14 10.00
C ALA A 196 -11.77 -6.94 8.66
N GLU A 197 -11.03 -6.72 7.59
CA GLU A 197 -11.57 -6.48 6.24
C GLU A 197 -10.80 -7.36 5.23
N SER A 198 -11.49 -7.83 4.19
CA SER A 198 -10.88 -8.54 3.07
C SER A 198 -10.59 -7.58 1.92
N LEU A 199 -9.62 -7.91 1.07
CA LEU A 199 -9.40 -7.25 -0.22
C LEU A 199 -10.47 -7.64 -1.26
N TYR A 200 -11.23 -8.71 -0.98
CA TYR A 200 -12.20 -9.28 -1.90
C TYR A 200 -13.61 -9.11 -1.37
N VAL A 201 -14.53 -8.72 -2.26
CA VAL A 201 -15.96 -8.76 -1.98
C VAL A 201 -16.44 -10.20 -2.18
N GLU A 202 -17.11 -10.77 -1.18
CA GLU A 202 -17.75 -12.09 -1.36
C GLU A 202 -18.93 -11.94 -2.35
N ASP A 203 -18.90 -12.69 -3.45
CA ASP A 203 -20.07 -12.86 -4.31
C ASP A 203 -21.15 -13.64 -3.52
N GLU A 204 -22.32 -13.03 -3.29
CA GLU A 204 -23.51 -13.68 -2.66
C GLU A 204 -24.06 -14.89 -3.45
#